data_AF-A0A7X2MU51-F1
#
_entry.id   AF-A0A7X2MU51-F1
#
_cell.length_a   1.000
_cell.length_b   1.000
_cell.length_c   1.000
_cell.angle_alpha   90.00
_cell.angle_beta   90.00
_cell.angle_gamma   90.00
#
_symmetry.space_group_name_H-M   'P 1'
#
loop_
_entity.id
_entity.type
_entity.pdbx_description
1 polymer ?
#
loop_
_entity_poly.entity_id
_entity_poly.type
_entity_poly.pdbx_seq_one_letter_code
_entity_poly.pdbx_strand_id
1 'polypeptide(L)'
;EAMASSALALWQHGATLLKIKLDNNFITERLMAIRAAVPDATLIVDANESWHAEGLAARCQLLADINVAMLEQPLPAGEDAALENFIHPLPICAD
;
A
#
# COMPACT_ATOMS: atom_id res chain seq x y z
N GLU A 1 9.85 -6.22 10.85
CA GLU A 1 9.32 -6.61 12.18
C GLU A 1 8.49 -5.53 12.87
N ALA A 2 9.01 -4.32 13.14
CA ALA A 2 8.28 -3.29 13.91
C ALA A 2 6.89 -2.93 13.36
N MET A 3 6.73 -2.78 12.04
CA MET A 3 5.42 -2.45 11.43
C MET A 3 4.39 -3.56 11.58
N ALA A 4 4.80 -4.83 11.43
CA ALA A 4 3.90 -5.97 11.56
C ALA A 4 3.40 -6.11 13.01
N SER A 5 4.29 -5.93 13.98
CA SER A 5 3.91 -5.93 15.40
C SER A 5 2.95 -4.78 15.74
N SER A 6 3.17 -3.59 15.19
CA SER A 6 2.27 -2.45 15.38
C SER A 6 0.90 -2.68 14.74
N ALA A 7 0.85 -3.23 13.52
CA ALA A 7 -0.40 -3.60 12.85
C ALA A 7 -1.19 -4.63 13.69
N LEU A 8 -0.52 -5.66 14.19
CA LEU A 8 -1.15 -6.67 15.05
C LEU A 8 -1.71 -6.07 16.33
N ALA A 9 -0.97 -5.19 17.00
CA ALA A 9 -1.44 -4.55 18.23
C ALA A 9 -2.70 -3.69 18.00
N LEU A 10 -2.72 -2.90 16.91
CA LEU A 10 -3.88 -2.10 16.53
C LEU A 10 -5.09 -2.97 16.19
N TRP A 11 -4.88 -4.05 15.43
CA TRP A 11 -5.92 -5.02 15.09
C TRP A 11 -6.50 -5.70 16.33
N GLN A 12 -5.64 -6.12 17.27
CA GLN A 12 -6.06 -6.68 18.57
C GLN A 12 -6.84 -5.68 19.44
N HIS A 13 -6.67 -4.38 19.19
CA HIS A 13 -7.45 -3.31 19.83
C HIS A 13 -8.71 -2.91 19.04
N GLY A 14 -9.09 -3.69 18.03
CA GLY A 14 -10.34 -3.56 17.30
C GLY A 14 -10.28 -2.67 16.06
N ALA A 15 -9.10 -2.17 15.68
CA ALA A 15 -8.96 -1.43 14.42
C ALA A 15 -9.16 -2.38 13.24
N THR A 16 -10.21 -2.19 12.43
CA THR A 16 -10.49 -3.09 11.30
C THR A 16 -9.90 -2.66 9.97
N LEU A 17 -9.55 -1.38 9.87
CA LEU A 17 -8.93 -0.73 8.71
C LEU A 17 -7.59 -0.14 9.15
N LEU A 18 -6.51 -0.51 8.46
CA LEU A 18 -5.16 -0.03 8.74
C LEU A 18 -4.60 0.69 7.51
N LYS A 19 -4.21 1.95 7.71
CA LYS A 19 -3.47 2.74 6.73
C LYS A 19 -1.97 2.53 6.91
N ILE A 20 -1.35 1.88 5.94
CA ILE A 20 0.07 1.55 5.96
C ILE A 20 0.83 2.63 5.20
N LYS A 21 1.56 3.46 5.95
CA LYS A 21 2.48 4.45 5.35
C LYS A 21 3.76 3.77 4.92
N LEU A 22 4.11 3.89 3.64
CA LEU A 22 5.32 3.31 3.07
C LEU A 22 6.14 4.38 2.35
N ASP A 23 7.46 4.31 2.56
CA ASP A 23 8.43 4.94 1.68
C ASP A 23 8.75 4.00 0.50
N ASN A 24 9.67 4.42 -0.37
CA ASN A 24 10.08 3.66 -1.54
C ASN A 24 11.00 2.45 -1.20
N ASN A 25 11.13 2.06 0.07
CA ASN A 25 12.07 1.04 0.54
C ASN A 25 11.36 -0.19 1.12
N PHE A 26 11.85 -1.38 0.76
CA PHE A 26 11.39 -2.67 1.33
C PHE A 26 9.85 -2.86 1.28
N ILE A 27 9.18 -2.32 0.26
CA ILE A 27 7.71 -2.33 0.10
C ILE A 27 7.17 -3.76 0.24
N THR A 28 7.71 -4.69 -0.55
CA THR A 28 7.26 -6.09 -0.57
C THR A 28 7.44 -6.77 0.78
N GLU A 29 8.64 -6.69 1.37
CA GLU A 29 8.93 -7.37 2.64
C GLU A 29 8.04 -6.86 3.78
N ARG A 30 7.87 -5.52 3.87
CA ARG A 30 7.04 -4.89 4.90
C ARG A 30 5.57 -5.28 4.75
N LEU A 31 5.04 -5.24 3.54
CA LEU A 31 3.64 -5.56 3.28
C LEU A 31 3.33 -7.05 3.49
N MET A 32 4.23 -7.94 3.07
CA MET A 32 4.08 -9.37 3.32
C MET A 32 4.08 -9.67 4.82
N ALA A 33 4.97 -9.04 5.59
CA ALA A 33 5.01 -9.20 7.05
C ALA A 33 3.74 -8.67 7.72
N ILE A 34 3.21 -7.51 7.28
CA ILE A 34 1.97 -6.95 7.81
C ILE A 34 0.78 -7.84 7.47
N ARG A 35 0.63 -8.24 6.19
CA ARG A 35 -0.46 -9.14 5.78
C ARG A 35 -0.42 -10.48 6.53
N ALA A 36 0.76 -11.05 6.76
CA ALA A 36 0.90 -12.27 7.55
C ALA A 36 0.48 -12.08 9.02
N ALA A 37 0.76 -10.91 9.61
CA ALA A 37 0.39 -10.60 10.99
C ALA A 37 -1.10 -10.29 11.16
N VAL A 38 -1.73 -9.67 10.16
CA VAL A 38 -3.15 -9.28 10.18
C VAL A 38 -3.86 -9.75 8.91
N PRO A 39 -4.06 -11.07 8.72
CA PRO A 39 -4.59 -11.62 7.47
C PRO A 39 -5.98 -11.10 7.11
N ASP A 40 -6.80 -10.80 8.11
CA ASP A 40 -8.20 -10.38 7.94
C ASP A 40 -8.40 -8.85 7.98
N ALA A 41 -7.35 -8.08 8.27
CA ALA A 41 -7.46 -6.62 8.30
C ALA A 41 -7.66 -6.04 6.90
N THR A 42 -8.50 -5.01 6.80
CA THR A 42 -8.55 -4.18 5.59
C THR A 42 -7.31 -3.30 5.58
N LEU A 43 -6.49 -3.42 4.54
CA LEU A 43 -5.27 -2.64 4.38
C LEU A 43 -5.46 -1.62 3.27
N ILE A 44 -5.11 -0.36 3.53
CA ILE A 44 -4.89 0.65 2.51
C ILE A 44 -3.44 1.12 2.61
N VAL A 45 -2.83 1.43 1.47
CA VAL A 45 -1.42 1.85 1.41
C VAL A 45 -1.37 3.32 1.04
N ASP A 46 -0.60 4.09 1.81
CA ASP A 46 -0.32 5.50 1.57
C ASP A 46 1.16 5.62 1.21
N ALA A 47 1.42 5.93 -0.05
CA ALA A 47 2.76 6.08 -0.58
C ALA A 47 3.28 7.54 -0.46
N ASN A 48 2.42 8.50 -0.08
CA ASN A 48 2.76 9.89 0.21
C ASN A 48 3.73 10.49 -0.83
N GLU A 49 3.36 10.40 -2.11
CA GLU A 49 4.11 10.96 -3.24
C GLU A 49 5.53 10.40 -3.44
N SER A 50 5.88 9.29 -2.77
CA SER A 50 7.27 8.82 -2.68
C SER A 50 7.67 7.80 -3.75
N TRP A 51 6.74 7.31 -4.58
CA TRP A 51 7.06 6.34 -5.62
C TRP A 51 7.38 7.01 -6.96
N HIS A 52 7.78 6.19 -7.92
CA HIS A 52 8.11 6.62 -9.28
C HIS A 52 7.27 5.85 -10.29
N ALA A 53 7.14 6.41 -11.49
CA ALA A 53 6.44 5.78 -12.61
C ALA A 53 7.06 4.41 -12.98
N GLU A 54 8.38 4.30 -12.89
CA GLU A 54 9.10 3.05 -13.16
C GLU A 54 8.69 1.95 -12.17
N GLY A 55 8.14 0.87 -12.70
CA GLY A 55 7.67 -0.27 -11.91
C GLY A 55 6.36 -0.05 -11.16
N LEU A 56 5.67 1.09 -11.35
CA LEU A 56 4.42 1.39 -10.65
C LEU A 56 3.35 0.32 -10.88
N ALA A 57 3.11 -0.08 -12.13
CA ALA A 57 2.12 -1.11 -12.45
C ALA A 57 2.42 -2.45 -11.76
N ALA A 58 3.69 -2.87 -11.70
CA ALA A 58 4.10 -4.09 -11.01
C ALA A 58 3.91 -3.98 -9.49
N ARG A 59 4.15 -2.81 -8.91
CA ARG A 59 3.87 -2.57 -7.48
C ARG A 59 2.38 -2.60 -7.20
N CYS A 60 1.56 -1.95 -8.03
CA CYS A 60 0.10 -2.02 -7.90
C CYS A 60 -0.39 -3.47 -7.99
N GLN A 61 0.15 -4.27 -8.92
CA GLN A 61 -0.19 -5.68 -9.02
C GLN A 61 0.15 -6.44 -7.73
N LEU A 62 1.33 -6.22 -7.16
CA LEU A 62 1.72 -6.81 -5.88
C LEU A 62 0.75 -6.43 -4.75
N LEU A 63 0.31 -5.16 -4.68
CA LEU A 63 -0.67 -4.71 -3.69
C LEU A 63 -2.01 -5.44 -3.84
N ALA A 64 -2.47 -5.61 -5.09
CA ALA A 64 -3.68 -6.35 -5.39
C ALA A 64 -3.56 -7.83 -5.00
N ASP A 65 -2.42 -8.47 -5.30
CA ASP A 65 -2.17 -9.89 -5.01
C ASP A 65 -2.23 -10.20 -3.50
N ILE A 66 -1.94 -9.22 -2.64
CA ILE A 66 -2.01 -9.35 -1.18
C ILE A 66 -3.28 -8.74 -0.57
N ASN A 67 -4.29 -8.47 -1.41
CA ASN A 67 -5.59 -7.91 -1.03
C ASN A 67 -5.50 -6.55 -0.32
N VAL A 68 -4.66 -5.63 -0.79
CA VAL A 68 -4.77 -4.21 -0.42
C VAL A 68 -6.01 -3.62 -1.07
N ALA A 69 -6.81 -2.92 -0.28
CA ALA A 69 -8.10 -2.38 -0.73
C ALA A 69 -7.96 -1.11 -1.57
N MET A 70 -6.90 -0.31 -1.36
CA MET A 70 -6.66 0.95 -2.06
C MET A 70 -5.20 1.41 -1.91
N LEU A 71 -4.66 2.06 -2.94
CA LEU A 71 -3.38 2.77 -2.94
C LEU A 71 -3.61 4.30 -3.02
N GLU A 72 -3.09 5.05 -2.08
CA GLU A 72 -3.23 6.50 -1.96
C GLU A 72 -1.95 7.21 -2.42
N GLN A 73 -2.12 8.19 -3.29
CA GLN A 73 -1.13 9.14 -3.79
C GLN A 73 0.28 8.53 -4.04
N PRO A 74 0.44 7.61 -5.00
CA PRO A 74 1.73 6.98 -5.27
C PRO A 74 2.78 7.93 -5.84
N LEU A 75 2.36 8.90 -6.66
CA LEU A 75 3.25 9.79 -7.40
C LEU A 75 3.14 11.23 -6.88
N PRO A 76 4.16 12.08 -7.07
CA PRO A 76 4.07 13.49 -6.76
C PRO A 76 2.93 14.18 -7.49
N ALA A 77 2.24 15.08 -6.81
CA ALA A 77 1.20 15.91 -7.41
C ALA A 77 1.78 16.72 -8.58
N GLY A 78 1.13 16.64 -9.74
CA GLY A 78 1.61 17.26 -10.98
C GLY A 78 2.63 16.43 -11.76
N GLU A 79 3.07 15.28 -11.24
CA GLU A 79 3.94 14.31 -11.91
C GLU A 79 3.32 12.90 -11.94
N ASP A 80 1.99 12.82 -12.05
CA ASP A 80 1.20 11.59 -11.90
C ASP A 80 0.62 11.03 -13.21
N ALA A 81 0.96 11.62 -14.36
CA ALA A 81 0.51 11.21 -15.69
C ALA A 81 0.76 9.72 -16.01
N ALA A 82 1.74 9.09 -15.34
CA ALA A 82 1.99 7.67 -15.48
C ALA A 82 0.82 6.79 -15.00
N LEU A 83 -0.09 7.31 -14.17
CA LEU A 83 -1.32 6.62 -13.75
C LEU A 83 -2.26 6.33 -14.91
N GLU A 84 -2.19 7.07 -16.02
CA GLU A 84 -3.04 6.83 -17.20
C GLU A 84 -2.53 5.67 -18.08
N ASN A 85 -1.28 5.23 -17.87
CA ASN A 85 -0.59 4.34 -18.80
C ASN A 85 -0.77 2.83 -18.50
N PHE A 86 -1.59 2.47 -17.52
CA PHE A 86 -1.86 1.07 -17.17
C PHE A 86 -3.25 0.90 -16.55
N ILE A 87 -3.79 -0.32 -16.64
CA ILE A 87 -5.04 -0.69 -15.96
C ILE A 87 -4.77 -0.83 -14.47
N HIS A 88 -5.54 -0.16 -13.63
CA HIS A 88 -5.36 -0.22 -12.18
C HIS A 88 -5.87 -1.56 -11.63
N PRO A 89 -5.01 -2.41 -11.05
CA PRO A 89 -5.43 -3.69 -10.49
C PRO A 89 -6.10 -3.56 -9.10
N LEU A 90 -6.02 -2.38 -8.50
CA LEU A 90 -6.72 -1.96 -7.29
C LEU A 90 -7.06 -0.47 -7.39
N PRO A 91 -8.04 0.05 -6.63
CA PRO A 91 -8.34 1.48 -6.58
C PRO A 91 -7.12 2.33 -6.25
N ILE A 92 -6.91 3.40 -7.01
CA ILE A 92 -5.90 4.43 -6.73
C ILE A 92 -6.64 5.71 -6.32
N CYS A 93 -6.33 6.24 -5.14
CA CYS A 93 -6.94 7.44 -4.59
C CYS A 93 -5.98 8.63 -4.73
N ALA A 94 -6.51 9.78 -5.14
CA ALA A 94 -5.83 11.07 -5.02
C ALA A 94 -6.02 11.63 -3.60
N ASP A 95 -5.03 12.36 -3.09
CA ASP A 95 -5.04 13.11 -1.81
C ASP A 95 -4.85 14.61 -2.06
#